data_AF-A0A3N5KY89-F1
#
_entry.id   AF-A0A3N5KY89-F1
#
_cell.length_a   1.000
_cell.length_b   1.000
_cell.length_c   1.000
_cell.angle_alpha   90.00
_cell.angle_beta   90.00
_cell.angle_gamma   90.00
#
_symmetry.space_group_name_H-M   'P 1'
#
loop_
_entity.id
_entity.type
_entity.pdbx_description
1 polymer ?
#
loop_
_entity_poly.entity_id
_entity_poly.type
_entity_poly.pdbx_seq_one_letter_code
_entity_poly.pdbx_strand_id
1 'polypeptide(L)'
;MKTFLLSLLLFILYFWISLNTYAAPGDTTWVTTFDQEYHNWANLHYKPAVFPDTSKHWEKILLTYKIGCPAAGCDPWDRVGWIRLYTDTVNTEYFEIARVVTPYNIVGGNYPGTCTFVFDVTDYMPLLHDSVLLGSFIESWIGGTRGWLVTARFAFIEGEAFYKPYKVINLWQNDYVISGDTAHPVDSNLVPMDIIIDPMAVKVKAKITNTGHGQGNTGNCSEFCVLLNSIVAGNDTTSHILWKQCNLNPCSPQGGTWQYARAGWCPGSGVSPWDVEITNSVTPGQTANLKFLIQPYFNECRPNNPNCTTGVTCTDCNYNSTGHTEPNWKVQGQLIYYKINPIGINNQSTEVPSSFKLEQNYPNPFNPNTSIGFSLEKNSNVKLKVFDAKGSLVKVLVDKHMLAGIYKIDFDGQNFTSGVYFYNIEIGGKSDTKKMVLLK
;
A
#
# COMPACT_ATOMS: atom_id res chain seq x y z
N MET A 1 49.42 12.36 15.84
CA MET A 1 49.11 11.49 14.68
C MET A 1 48.56 10.10 15.03
N LYS A 2 48.90 9.47 16.17
CA LYS A 2 48.38 8.13 16.53
C LYS A 2 46.96 8.09 17.13
N THR A 3 46.43 9.22 17.61
CA THR A 3 45.07 9.31 18.20
C THR A 3 43.97 9.66 17.19
N PHE A 4 44.32 10.11 15.98
CA PHE A 4 43.34 10.43 14.93
C PHE A 4 43.02 9.24 14.01
N LEU A 5 43.92 8.25 13.91
CA LEU A 5 43.67 7.03 13.13
C LEU A 5 42.74 6.03 13.83
N LEU A 6 42.74 5.99 15.17
CA LEU A 6 41.91 5.04 15.91
C LEU A 6 40.41 5.42 15.86
N SER A 7 40.11 6.72 15.87
CA SER A 7 38.74 7.26 15.74
C SER A 7 38.17 7.08 14.34
N LEU A 8 39.02 7.08 13.31
CA LEU A 8 38.60 6.85 11.92
C LEU A 8 38.34 5.35 11.64
N LEU A 9 39.09 4.44 12.26
CA LEU A 9 38.85 3.00 12.17
C LEU A 9 37.57 2.55 12.91
N LEU A 10 37.20 3.19 14.01
CA LEU A 10 35.95 2.93 14.74
C LEU A 10 34.71 3.50 14.01
N PHE A 11 34.86 4.59 13.25
CA PHE A 11 33.77 5.15 12.45
C PHE A 11 33.50 4.34 11.16
N ILE A 12 34.55 3.74 10.58
CA ILE A 12 34.43 2.89 9.37
C ILE A 12 33.86 1.51 9.71
N LEU A 13 34.09 0.96 10.91
CA LEU A 13 33.47 -0.31 11.34
C LEU A 13 31.98 -0.18 11.66
N TYR A 14 31.48 1.01 12.04
CA TYR A 14 30.05 1.22 12.33
C TYR A 14 29.20 1.40 11.08
N PHE A 15 29.81 1.64 9.91
CA PHE A 15 29.09 1.84 8.65
C PHE A 15 28.96 0.57 7.79
N TRP A 16 29.46 -0.57 8.27
CA TRP A 16 29.51 -1.84 7.51
C TRP A 16 28.85 -3.04 8.20
N ILE A 17 27.97 -2.78 9.17
CA ILE A 17 27.05 -3.80 9.70
C ILE A 17 25.63 -3.23 9.72
N SER A 18 25.17 -2.71 8.59
CA SER A 18 23.79 -2.96 8.21
C SER A 18 23.75 -4.43 7.78
N LEU A 19 23.41 -5.32 8.72
CA LEU A 19 22.89 -6.63 8.35
C LEU A 19 21.62 -6.37 7.56
N ASN A 20 21.75 -6.23 6.24
CA ASN A 20 20.68 -6.56 5.33
C ASN A 20 20.44 -8.05 5.56
N THR A 21 19.52 -8.37 6.46
CA THR A 21 18.92 -9.70 6.53
C THR A 21 18.15 -9.84 5.23
N TYR A 22 18.82 -10.33 4.19
CA TYR A 22 18.13 -10.84 3.03
C TYR A 22 17.27 -12.01 3.52
N ALA A 23 15.97 -11.96 3.22
CA ALA A 23 15.07 -13.08 3.45
C ALA A 23 15.72 -14.35 2.90
N ALA A 24 15.70 -15.44 3.68
CA ALA A 24 16.31 -16.69 3.25
C ALA A 24 15.63 -17.18 1.96
N PRO A 25 16.32 -17.91 1.05
CA PRO A 25 15.77 -18.37 -0.23
C PRO A 25 14.52 -19.29 -0.18
N GLY A 26 13.87 -19.48 0.97
CA GLY A 26 12.62 -20.22 1.15
C GLY A 26 11.49 -19.44 1.83
N ASP A 27 11.64 -18.13 2.03
CA ASP A 27 10.75 -17.28 2.84
C ASP A 27 9.63 -16.61 2.04
N THR A 28 9.51 -16.94 0.75
CA THR A 28 8.54 -16.32 -0.16
C THR A 28 7.72 -17.36 -0.89
N THR A 29 6.41 -17.34 -0.66
CA THR A 29 5.45 -18.14 -1.40
C THR A 29 4.98 -17.37 -2.64
N TRP A 30 5.16 -17.94 -3.82
CA TRP A 30 4.75 -17.32 -5.08
C TRP A 30 3.43 -17.89 -5.59
N VAL A 31 2.49 -17.02 -5.94
CA VAL A 31 1.23 -17.38 -6.59
C VAL A 31 1.13 -16.69 -7.94
N THR A 32 1.09 -17.46 -9.02
CA THR A 32 0.87 -16.94 -10.37
C THR A 32 -0.62 -17.03 -10.69
N THR A 33 -1.26 -15.90 -11.00
CA THR A 33 -2.70 -15.84 -11.25
C THR A 33 -2.98 -15.77 -12.74
N PHE A 34 -2.74 -14.61 -13.37
CA PHE A 34 -2.72 -14.46 -14.83
C PHE A 34 -1.31 -14.83 -15.33
N ASP A 35 -1.23 -15.64 -16.39
CA ASP A 35 0.03 -16.03 -17.02
C ASP A 35 -0.10 -15.90 -18.53
N GLN A 36 0.54 -14.87 -19.08
CA GLN A 36 0.40 -14.44 -20.47
C GLN A 36 -1.06 -14.32 -20.93
N GLU A 37 -1.94 -13.83 -20.07
CA GLU A 37 -3.36 -13.60 -20.38
C GLU A 37 -3.48 -12.56 -21.50
N TYR A 38 -4.23 -12.88 -22.55
CA TYR A 38 -4.25 -12.10 -23.77
C TYR A 38 -5.37 -11.06 -23.78
N HIS A 39 -5.02 -9.77 -23.88
CA HIS A 39 -5.95 -8.64 -23.93
C HIS A 39 -5.80 -7.86 -25.24
N ASN A 40 -6.81 -7.90 -26.12
CA ASN A 40 -6.85 -7.16 -27.39
C ASN A 40 -8.13 -6.34 -27.59
N TRP A 41 -9.07 -6.46 -26.66
CA TRP A 41 -10.34 -5.77 -26.60
C TRP A 41 -10.64 -5.44 -25.14
N ALA A 42 -11.40 -4.38 -24.88
CA ALA A 42 -11.75 -3.90 -23.54
C ALA A 42 -12.79 -4.79 -22.85
N ASN A 43 -12.52 -6.09 -22.80
CA ASN A 43 -13.27 -7.08 -22.04
C ASN A 43 -12.56 -7.35 -20.72
N LEU A 44 -13.35 -7.67 -19.71
CA LEU A 44 -12.86 -8.07 -18.40
C LEU A 44 -12.60 -9.58 -18.37
N HIS A 45 -11.41 -9.97 -17.95
CA HIS A 45 -10.99 -11.36 -17.82
C HIS A 45 -11.01 -11.75 -16.34
N TYR A 46 -11.85 -12.72 -15.98
CA TYR A 46 -11.97 -13.21 -14.61
C TYR A 46 -11.21 -14.52 -14.43
N LYS A 47 -10.52 -14.67 -13.29
CA LYS A 47 -9.86 -15.91 -12.92
C LYS A 47 -9.86 -16.11 -11.40
N PRO A 48 -10.34 -17.26 -10.88
CA PRO A 48 -10.14 -17.61 -9.48
C PRO A 48 -8.66 -17.90 -9.24
N ALA A 49 -8.14 -17.41 -8.13
CA ALA A 49 -6.79 -17.64 -7.66
C ALA A 49 -6.83 -18.23 -6.25
N VAL A 50 -6.03 -19.27 -6.00
CA VAL A 50 -5.86 -19.83 -4.66
C VAL A 50 -4.60 -19.22 -4.04
N PHE A 51 -4.80 -18.40 -3.04
CA PHE A 51 -3.77 -17.80 -2.21
C PHE A 51 -3.48 -18.65 -0.98
N PRO A 52 -2.32 -18.47 -0.33
CA PRO A 52 -2.04 -19.13 0.93
C PRO A 52 -3.11 -18.83 1.96
N ASP A 53 -3.40 -19.80 2.83
CA ASP A 53 -4.30 -19.59 3.95
C ASP A 53 -3.71 -18.61 4.98
N THR A 54 -4.48 -18.33 6.03
CA THR A 54 -4.09 -17.41 7.10
C THR A 54 -3.25 -18.06 8.21
N SER A 55 -2.84 -19.33 8.05
CA SER A 55 -2.04 -20.06 9.06
C SER A 55 -0.59 -19.56 9.13
N LYS A 56 -0.10 -18.95 8.06
CA LYS A 56 1.23 -18.33 7.98
C LYS A 56 1.16 -16.82 8.23
N HIS A 57 2.27 -16.28 8.71
CA HIS A 57 2.43 -14.85 8.98
C HIS A 57 3.17 -14.19 7.81
N TRP A 58 2.49 -13.25 7.16
CA TRP A 58 3.02 -12.49 6.04
C TRP A 58 3.39 -11.09 6.50
N GLU A 59 4.65 -10.70 6.31
CA GLU A 59 5.08 -9.30 6.53
C GLU A 59 4.67 -8.44 5.34
N LYS A 60 4.78 -9.00 4.14
CA LYS A 60 4.60 -8.25 2.89
C LYS A 60 3.98 -9.11 1.80
N ILE A 61 3.12 -8.48 0.99
CA ILE A 61 2.59 -9.08 -0.23
C ILE A 61 2.89 -8.14 -1.40
N LEU A 62 3.68 -8.61 -2.36
CA LEU A 62 4.02 -7.85 -3.56
C LEU A 62 3.33 -8.44 -4.78
N LEU A 63 2.69 -7.61 -5.59
CA LEU A 63 2.15 -7.99 -6.89
C LEU A 63 3.10 -7.53 -8.00
N THR A 64 3.65 -8.50 -8.74
CA THR A 64 4.33 -8.26 -10.00
C THR A 64 3.32 -8.27 -11.13
N TYR A 65 3.14 -7.13 -11.80
CA TYR A 65 2.32 -6.97 -13.00
C TYR A 65 3.24 -6.80 -14.20
N LYS A 66 3.33 -7.82 -15.05
CA LYS A 66 4.10 -7.80 -16.29
C LYS A 66 3.19 -7.64 -17.49
N ILE A 67 3.55 -6.72 -18.37
CA ILE A 67 2.92 -6.47 -19.67
C ILE A 67 3.92 -6.85 -20.75
N GLY A 68 3.55 -7.77 -21.64
CA GLY A 68 4.36 -8.20 -22.77
C GLY A 68 3.63 -7.99 -24.10
N CYS A 69 4.39 -7.89 -25.18
CA CYS A 69 3.82 -7.88 -26.53
C CYS A 69 3.69 -9.31 -27.08
N PRO A 70 2.53 -9.69 -27.64
CA PRO A 70 2.38 -10.92 -28.41
C PRO A 70 3.34 -10.95 -29.61
N ALA A 71 3.59 -12.14 -30.16
CA ALA A 71 4.45 -12.30 -31.35
C ALA A 71 3.95 -11.52 -32.58
N ALA A 72 2.62 -11.36 -32.70
CA ALA A 72 2.01 -10.56 -33.77
C ALA A 72 2.09 -9.04 -33.55
N GLY A 73 2.67 -8.59 -32.44
CA GLY A 73 2.81 -7.20 -32.04
C GLY A 73 1.76 -6.76 -31.01
N CYS A 74 2.04 -5.66 -30.31
CA CYS A 74 1.14 -5.10 -29.32
C CYS A 74 0.21 -4.02 -29.85
N ASP A 75 -0.82 -3.67 -29.08
CA ASP A 75 -1.53 -2.40 -29.22
C ASP A 75 -0.48 -1.27 -29.13
N PRO A 76 -0.38 -0.36 -30.10
CA PRO A 76 0.69 0.63 -30.11
C PRO A 76 0.43 1.79 -29.13
N TRP A 77 -0.77 1.87 -28.54
CA TRP A 77 -1.21 2.94 -27.67
C TRP A 77 -1.02 2.61 -26.19
N ASP A 78 -0.93 3.66 -25.38
CA ASP A 78 -0.90 3.64 -23.93
C ASP A 78 -2.30 3.52 -23.33
N ARG A 79 -2.67 2.31 -22.93
CA ARG A 79 -3.99 1.95 -22.42
C ARG A 79 -3.98 1.89 -20.91
N VAL A 80 -5.08 2.31 -20.27
CA VAL A 80 -5.28 2.05 -18.85
C VAL A 80 -5.52 0.56 -18.65
N GLY A 81 -4.86 0.00 -17.65
CA GLY A 81 -5.04 -1.37 -17.22
C GLY A 81 -5.08 -1.50 -15.71
N TRP A 82 -5.70 -2.56 -15.20
CA TRP A 82 -5.79 -2.79 -13.75
C TRP A 82 -5.91 -4.27 -13.40
N ILE A 83 -5.66 -4.57 -12.12
CA ILE A 83 -6.07 -5.81 -11.45
C ILE A 83 -7.01 -5.43 -10.31
N ARG A 84 -8.17 -6.10 -10.26
CA ARG A 84 -9.15 -6.00 -9.18
C ARG A 84 -9.35 -7.36 -8.53
N LEU A 85 -9.55 -7.37 -7.22
CA LEU A 85 -10.10 -8.54 -6.52
C LEU A 85 -11.59 -8.32 -6.28
N TYR A 86 -12.38 -9.38 -6.30
CA TYR A 86 -13.83 -9.36 -6.09
C TYR A 86 -14.18 -10.15 -4.83
N THR A 87 -15.02 -9.56 -3.98
CA THR A 87 -15.41 -10.14 -2.68
C THR A 87 -16.80 -10.75 -2.68
N ASP A 88 -17.61 -10.48 -3.70
CA ASP A 88 -18.96 -10.98 -3.84
C ASP A 88 -19.11 -12.00 -4.98
N THR A 89 -20.13 -12.84 -4.88
CA THR A 89 -20.39 -13.91 -5.85
C THR A 89 -20.98 -13.42 -7.18
N VAL A 90 -21.40 -12.16 -7.24
CA VAL A 90 -21.99 -11.52 -8.43
C VAL A 90 -21.07 -10.48 -9.06
N ASN A 91 -19.83 -10.36 -8.57
CA ASN A 91 -18.75 -9.53 -9.11
C ASN A 91 -19.07 -8.03 -9.15
N THR A 92 -19.81 -7.52 -8.17
CA THR A 92 -20.16 -6.09 -8.05
C THR A 92 -19.30 -5.35 -7.03
N GLU A 93 -18.80 -6.04 -5.99
CA GLU A 93 -17.90 -5.47 -5.01
C GLU A 93 -16.45 -5.85 -5.35
N TYR A 94 -15.64 -4.84 -5.61
CA TYR A 94 -14.24 -5.04 -6.01
C TYR A 94 -13.30 -4.07 -5.34
N PHE A 95 -12.04 -4.47 -5.20
CA PHE A 95 -10.96 -3.60 -4.76
C PHE A 95 -9.91 -3.54 -5.86
N GLU A 96 -9.67 -2.36 -6.43
CA GLU A 96 -8.55 -2.16 -7.34
C GLU A 96 -7.24 -2.16 -6.54
N ILE A 97 -6.39 -3.15 -6.81
CA ILE A 97 -5.14 -3.36 -6.09
C ILE A 97 -3.91 -2.96 -6.89
N ALA A 98 -4.06 -2.79 -8.22
CA ALA A 98 -3.02 -2.30 -9.10
C ALA A 98 -3.62 -1.62 -10.33
N ARG A 99 -3.00 -0.51 -10.74
CA ARG A 99 -3.29 0.18 -12.00
C ARG A 99 -1.99 0.43 -12.76
N VAL A 100 -2.03 0.25 -14.06
CA VAL A 100 -0.94 0.47 -15.00
C VAL A 100 -1.43 1.34 -16.15
N VAL A 101 -0.50 1.99 -16.83
CA VAL A 101 -0.73 2.46 -18.21
C VAL A 101 0.26 1.71 -19.09
N THR A 102 -0.24 1.03 -20.14
CA THR A 102 0.62 0.27 -21.05
C THR A 102 1.61 1.21 -21.75
N PRO A 103 2.78 0.71 -22.15
CA PRO A 103 3.72 1.54 -22.90
C PRO A 103 3.25 1.73 -24.34
N TYR A 104 3.73 2.81 -24.96
CA TYR A 104 3.62 2.95 -26.41
C TYR A 104 4.58 1.98 -27.11
N ASN A 105 4.07 1.24 -28.09
CA ASN A 105 4.83 0.36 -29.01
C ASN A 105 6.25 -0.03 -28.53
N ILE A 106 6.37 -1.19 -27.89
CA ILE A 106 7.64 -1.67 -27.33
C ILE A 106 8.25 -2.85 -28.11
N VAL A 107 7.91 -3.02 -29.40
CA VAL A 107 8.43 -4.10 -30.25
C VAL A 107 9.30 -3.59 -31.39
N GLY A 108 10.37 -4.34 -31.69
CA GLY A 108 11.35 -4.01 -32.72
C GLY A 108 12.51 -3.13 -32.21
N GLY A 109 13.61 -3.07 -32.98
CA GLY A 109 14.78 -2.26 -32.62
C GLY A 109 15.33 -2.56 -31.20
N ASN A 110 15.59 -1.50 -30.43
CA ASN A 110 16.09 -1.57 -29.04
C ASN A 110 14.97 -1.42 -27.98
N TYR A 111 13.71 -1.70 -28.34
CA TYR A 111 12.59 -1.62 -27.40
C TYR A 111 12.54 -2.83 -26.45
N PRO A 112 12.01 -2.68 -25.22
CA PRO A 112 12.14 -3.69 -24.18
C PRO A 112 11.31 -4.97 -24.41
N GLY A 113 10.29 -4.96 -25.29
CA GLY A 113 9.40 -6.10 -25.58
C GLY A 113 8.44 -6.47 -24.45
N THR A 114 8.83 -6.22 -23.19
CA THR A 114 8.02 -6.41 -21.99
C THR A 114 8.41 -5.40 -20.91
N CYS A 115 7.45 -5.03 -20.07
CA CYS A 115 7.66 -4.17 -18.92
C CYS A 115 7.02 -4.78 -17.68
N THR A 116 7.71 -4.70 -16.56
CA THR A 116 7.29 -5.31 -15.29
C THR A 116 7.19 -4.23 -14.22
N PHE A 117 6.07 -4.22 -13.50
CA PHE A 117 5.77 -3.29 -12.43
C PHE A 117 5.57 -4.07 -11.13
N VAL A 118 5.95 -3.49 -10.00
CA VAL A 118 5.76 -4.09 -8.68
C VAL A 118 4.89 -3.17 -7.85
N PHE A 119 3.81 -3.72 -7.31
CA PHE A 119 2.89 -3.05 -6.41
C PHE A 119 3.00 -3.67 -5.03
N ASP A 120 3.04 -2.83 -4.00
CA ASP A 120 2.84 -3.28 -2.62
C ASP A 120 1.34 -3.41 -2.37
N VAL A 121 0.88 -4.65 -2.25
CA VAL A 121 -0.54 -5.00 -2.04
C VAL A 121 -0.77 -5.59 -0.64
N THR A 122 0.17 -5.35 0.28
CA THR A 122 0.12 -5.84 1.66
C THR A 122 -1.15 -5.40 2.38
N ASP A 123 -1.67 -4.21 2.06
CA ASP A 123 -2.90 -3.68 2.63
C ASP A 123 -4.13 -4.57 2.41
N TYR A 124 -4.14 -5.33 1.32
CA TYR A 124 -5.24 -6.23 0.96
C TYR A 124 -5.04 -7.65 1.50
N MET A 125 -4.05 -7.88 2.37
CA MET A 125 -3.83 -9.17 3.04
C MET A 125 -5.10 -9.78 3.66
N PRO A 126 -6.03 -9.02 4.27
CA PRO A 126 -7.29 -9.58 4.79
C PRO A 126 -8.20 -10.18 3.72
N LEU A 127 -7.95 -9.89 2.44
CA LEU A 127 -8.75 -10.32 1.29
C LEU A 127 -7.97 -11.25 0.35
N LEU A 128 -6.68 -11.47 0.59
CA LEU A 128 -5.78 -12.25 -0.28
C LEU A 128 -5.42 -13.59 0.37
N HIS A 129 -6.44 -14.39 0.69
CA HIS A 129 -6.28 -15.73 1.25
C HIS A 129 -7.30 -16.69 0.64
N ASP A 130 -7.02 -17.99 0.68
CA ASP A 130 -7.87 -19.04 0.14
C ASP A 130 -8.25 -18.76 -1.34
N SER A 131 -9.51 -18.99 -1.74
CA SER A 131 -9.96 -18.72 -3.11
C SER A 131 -10.49 -17.31 -3.27
N VAL A 132 -9.87 -16.52 -4.15
CA VAL A 132 -10.26 -15.14 -4.47
C VAL A 132 -10.47 -15.00 -5.97
N LEU A 133 -11.55 -14.34 -6.38
CA LEU A 133 -11.77 -14.03 -7.79
C LEU A 133 -11.02 -12.75 -8.16
N LEU A 134 -10.17 -12.82 -9.18
CA LEU A 134 -9.47 -11.67 -9.73
C LEU A 134 -10.04 -11.29 -11.10
N GLY A 135 -10.08 -10.00 -11.38
CA GLY A 135 -10.31 -9.45 -12.70
C GLY A 135 -9.06 -8.76 -13.25
N SER A 136 -8.76 -9.00 -14.52
CA SER A 136 -7.76 -8.27 -15.29
C SER A 136 -8.41 -7.57 -16.47
N PHE A 137 -8.00 -6.32 -16.71
CA PHE A 137 -8.53 -5.49 -17.78
C PHE A 137 -7.43 -4.61 -18.36
N ILE A 138 -7.46 -4.45 -19.68
CA ILE A 138 -6.73 -3.43 -20.43
C ILE A 138 -7.72 -2.78 -21.40
N GLU A 139 -7.75 -1.45 -21.47
CA GLU A 139 -8.62 -0.67 -22.36
C GLU A 139 -8.13 -0.69 -23.82
N SER A 140 -7.91 -1.88 -24.38
CA SER A 140 -7.46 -2.06 -25.76
C SER A 140 -8.63 -2.15 -26.74
N TRP A 141 -8.41 -1.69 -27.98
CA TRP A 141 -9.43 -1.66 -29.04
C TRP A 141 -8.87 -2.11 -30.40
N ILE A 142 -7.75 -2.82 -30.41
CA ILE A 142 -7.03 -3.15 -31.65
C ILE A 142 -7.58 -4.40 -32.34
N GLY A 143 -8.23 -5.31 -31.60
CA GLY A 143 -8.80 -6.56 -32.12
C GLY A 143 -7.76 -7.50 -32.75
N GLY A 144 -8.22 -8.66 -33.25
CA GLY A 144 -7.36 -9.60 -33.98
C GLY A 144 -6.25 -10.22 -33.11
N THR A 145 -5.06 -10.40 -33.69
CA THR A 145 -3.91 -11.09 -33.06
C THR A 145 -2.93 -10.16 -32.33
N ARG A 146 -3.16 -8.84 -32.37
CA ARG A 146 -2.39 -7.85 -31.62
C ARG A 146 -3.07 -7.51 -30.31
N GLY A 147 -2.29 -7.17 -29.28
CA GLY A 147 -2.83 -6.82 -27.97
C GLY A 147 -1.74 -6.78 -26.90
N TRP A 148 -2.06 -7.27 -25.71
CA TRP A 148 -1.13 -7.35 -24.59
C TRP A 148 -1.18 -8.74 -23.97
N LEU A 149 -0.04 -9.18 -23.45
CA LEU A 149 0.07 -10.36 -22.61
C LEU A 149 0.27 -9.91 -21.17
N VAL A 150 -0.67 -10.24 -20.29
CA VAL A 150 -0.65 -9.87 -18.87
C VAL A 150 -0.23 -11.07 -18.03
N THR A 151 0.79 -10.88 -17.20
CA THR A 151 1.18 -11.85 -16.18
C THR A 151 1.15 -11.19 -14.81
N ALA A 152 0.41 -11.77 -13.88
CA ALA A 152 0.27 -11.28 -12.50
C ALA A 152 0.77 -12.35 -11.53
N ARG A 153 1.78 -11.99 -10.73
CA ARG A 153 2.39 -12.89 -9.74
C ARG A 153 2.46 -12.22 -8.38
N PHE A 154 1.98 -12.90 -7.36
CA PHE A 154 2.02 -12.44 -5.98
C PHE A 154 3.19 -13.12 -5.25
N ALA A 155 3.98 -12.32 -4.55
CA ALA A 155 5.01 -12.77 -3.64
C ALA A 155 4.52 -12.54 -2.20
N PHE A 156 4.20 -13.63 -1.51
CA PHE A 156 3.87 -13.61 -0.08
C PHE A 156 5.16 -13.83 0.69
N ILE A 157 5.67 -12.77 1.29
CA ILE A 157 6.94 -12.75 2.02
C ILE A 157 6.60 -12.96 3.50
N GLU A 158 7.10 -14.07 4.07
CA GLU A 158 6.86 -14.40 5.47
C GLU A 158 7.54 -13.38 6.40
N GLY A 159 6.96 -13.19 7.58
CA GLY A 159 7.48 -12.30 8.60
C GLY A 159 6.38 -11.63 9.42
N GLU A 160 6.77 -10.72 10.31
CA GLU A 160 5.87 -10.08 11.28
C GLU A 160 5.95 -8.55 11.18
N ALA A 161 4.92 -7.93 10.60
CA ALA A 161 4.77 -6.48 10.60
C ALA A 161 4.18 -6.00 11.93
N PHE A 162 4.65 -4.86 12.46
CA PHE A 162 4.14 -4.29 13.73
C PHE A 162 2.67 -3.83 13.62
N TYR A 163 2.33 -3.22 12.48
CA TYR A 163 0.95 -2.92 12.12
C TYR A 163 0.49 -3.91 11.07
N LYS A 164 -0.56 -4.68 11.37
CA LYS A 164 -1.14 -5.63 10.42
C LYS A 164 -2.47 -5.09 9.90
N PRO A 165 -2.64 -4.91 8.58
CA PRO A 165 -3.95 -4.59 8.03
C PRO A 165 -4.90 -5.75 8.35
N TYR A 166 -6.09 -5.44 8.85
CA TYR A 166 -7.09 -6.46 9.20
C TYR A 166 -8.45 -6.21 8.54
N LYS A 167 -8.65 -5.03 7.97
CA LYS A 167 -9.89 -4.64 7.29
C LYS A 167 -9.60 -3.59 6.22
N VAL A 168 -10.24 -3.75 5.08
CA VAL A 168 -10.25 -2.77 3.99
C VAL A 168 -11.70 -2.54 3.59
N ILE A 169 -12.08 -1.29 3.36
CA ILE A 169 -13.38 -0.92 2.78
C ILE A 169 -13.15 0.04 1.62
N ASN A 170 -14.04 0.01 0.63
CA ASN A 170 -14.02 1.00 -0.44
C ASN A 170 -14.59 2.33 0.05
N LEU A 171 -13.97 3.42 -0.43
CA LEU A 171 -14.48 4.79 -0.34
C LEU A 171 -15.10 5.16 -1.69
N TRP A 172 -14.29 5.32 -2.73
CA TRP A 172 -14.78 5.73 -4.06
C TRP A 172 -14.35 4.72 -5.11
N GLN A 173 -15.25 4.37 -6.03
CA GLN A 173 -15.00 3.39 -7.09
C GLN A 173 -15.46 3.95 -8.44
N ASN A 174 -14.78 4.99 -8.92
CA ASN A 174 -15.19 5.74 -10.10
C ASN A 174 -14.16 5.61 -11.23
N ASP A 175 -14.56 4.96 -12.32
CA ASP A 175 -13.72 4.82 -13.52
C ASP A 175 -13.84 5.98 -14.50
N TYR A 176 -14.74 6.92 -14.21
CA TYR A 176 -15.00 8.10 -15.05
C TYR A 176 -15.66 9.23 -14.25
N VAL A 177 -14.87 10.16 -13.73
CA VAL A 177 -15.33 11.38 -13.06
C VAL A 177 -15.10 12.58 -13.97
N ILE A 178 -16.16 13.14 -14.53
CA ILE A 178 -16.09 14.32 -15.40
C ILE A 178 -15.52 15.50 -14.62
N SER A 179 -14.66 16.30 -15.27
CA SER A 179 -14.11 17.55 -14.73
C SER A 179 -14.39 18.70 -15.68
N GLY A 180 -14.41 19.94 -15.20
CA GLY A 180 -14.54 21.10 -16.09
C GLY A 180 -15.94 21.42 -16.60
N ASP A 181 -16.94 20.57 -16.34
CA ASP A 181 -18.33 20.83 -16.72
C ASP A 181 -19.20 21.15 -15.49
N THR A 182 -19.77 22.35 -15.47
CA THR A 182 -20.64 22.81 -14.37
C THR A 182 -21.93 22.02 -14.25
N ALA A 183 -22.38 21.37 -15.33
CA ALA A 183 -23.53 20.46 -15.29
C ALA A 183 -23.21 19.11 -14.63
N HIS A 184 -21.93 18.75 -14.56
CA HIS A 184 -21.43 17.48 -14.02
C HIS A 184 -20.30 17.75 -13.00
N PRO A 185 -20.60 18.38 -11.85
CA PRO A 185 -19.57 18.70 -10.87
C PRO A 185 -18.89 17.44 -10.36
N VAL A 186 -17.57 17.49 -10.17
CA VAL A 186 -16.72 16.37 -9.71
C VAL A 186 -17.30 15.72 -8.45
N ASP A 187 -17.78 16.54 -7.51
CA ASP A 187 -18.34 16.11 -6.22
C ASP A 187 -19.61 15.25 -6.35
N SER A 188 -20.28 15.25 -7.51
CA SER A 188 -21.43 14.37 -7.77
C SER A 188 -21.05 12.88 -7.84
N ASN A 189 -19.81 12.57 -8.25
CA ASN A 189 -19.28 11.20 -8.29
C ASN A 189 -18.39 10.89 -7.07
N LEU A 190 -17.79 11.92 -6.46
CA LEU A 190 -16.95 11.82 -5.28
C LEU A 190 -17.69 12.26 -4.02
N VAL A 191 -18.87 11.67 -3.81
CA VAL A 191 -19.75 12.03 -2.70
C VAL A 191 -19.02 11.84 -1.36
N PRO A 192 -19.10 12.81 -0.44
CA PRO A 192 -18.58 12.67 0.92
C PRO A 192 -19.16 11.44 1.64
N MET A 193 -18.35 10.78 2.46
CA MET A 193 -18.75 9.58 3.19
C MET A 193 -18.69 9.79 4.70
N ASP A 194 -19.80 9.48 5.37
CA ASP A 194 -19.84 9.35 6.82
C ASP A 194 -19.60 7.90 7.21
N ILE A 195 -18.44 7.61 7.81
CA ILE A 195 -18.01 6.25 8.14
C ILE A 195 -17.72 6.16 9.62
N ILE A 196 -18.28 5.16 10.30
CA ILE A 196 -17.89 4.82 11.66
C ILE A 196 -16.51 4.17 11.61
N ILE A 197 -15.52 4.81 12.21
CA ILE A 197 -14.17 4.25 12.31
C ILE A 197 -14.21 3.03 13.21
N ASP A 198 -13.65 1.92 12.73
CA ASP A 198 -13.68 0.66 13.43
C ASP A 198 -13.06 0.81 14.85
N PRO A 199 -13.77 0.45 15.94
CA PRO A 199 -13.28 0.67 17.30
C PRO A 199 -11.96 -0.04 17.62
N MET A 200 -11.60 -1.08 16.87
CA MET A 200 -10.37 -1.85 17.06
C MET A 200 -9.16 -1.25 16.32
N ALA A 201 -9.38 -0.22 15.49
CA ALA A 201 -8.33 0.37 14.69
C ALA A 201 -7.34 1.15 15.56
N VAL A 202 -6.05 0.85 15.42
CA VAL A 202 -4.96 1.63 16.06
C VAL A 202 -4.27 2.56 15.08
N LYS A 203 -4.47 2.31 13.78
CA LYS A 203 -3.96 3.10 12.66
C LYS A 203 -4.96 3.00 11.51
N VAL A 204 -5.18 4.12 10.83
CA VAL A 204 -6.12 4.24 9.73
C VAL A 204 -5.43 4.93 8.56
N LYS A 205 -5.57 4.37 7.36
CA LYS A 205 -5.00 4.91 6.12
C LYS A 205 -6.05 5.05 5.04
N ALA A 206 -6.15 6.22 4.43
CA ALA A 206 -6.83 6.39 3.15
C ALA A 206 -5.82 6.14 2.03
N LYS A 207 -6.13 5.24 1.10
CA LYS A 207 -5.33 4.94 -0.09
C LYS A 207 -6.11 5.37 -1.33
N ILE A 208 -5.53 6.24 -2.15
CA ILE A 208 -6.19 6.79 -3.34
C ILE A 208 -5.35 6.54 -4.59
N THR A 209 -5.89 5.80 -5.54
CA THR A 209 -5.34 5.65 -6.90
C THR A 209 -6.10 6.56 -7.85
N ASN A 210 -5.49 7.70 -8.19
CA ASN A 210 -6.07 8.71 -9.08
C ASN A 210 -5.19 8.95 -10.33
N THR A 211 -5.83 9.10 -11.48
CA THR A 211 -5.18 9.46 -12.76
C THR A 211 -6.11 10.35 -13.59
N GLY A 212 -5.60 11.46 -14.11
CA GLY A 212 -6.33 12.34 -15.02
C GLY A 212 -6.17 11.95 -16.48
N HIS A 213 -7.25 12.07 -17.25
CA HIS A 213 -7.32 11.67 -18.65
C HIS A 213 -8.03 12.73 -19.50
N GLY A 214 -7.75 12.67 -20.80
CA GLY A 214 -8.33 13.56 -21.79
C GLY A 214 -7.44 14.74 -22.14
N GLN A 215 -7.65 15.29 -23.34
CA GLN A 215 -6.79 16.28 -23.98
C GLN A 215 -7.56 17.24 -24.87
N GLY A 216 -6.91 18.33 -25.28
CA GLY A 216 -7.47 19.35 -26.16
C GLY A 216 -8.41 20.35 -25.48
N ASN A 217 -8.52 20.27 -24.15
CA ASN A 217 -9.40 21.09 -23.32
C ASN A 217 -8.72 22.40 -22.88
N THR A 218 -9.46 23.29 -22.20
CA THR A 218 -8.88 24.50 -21.57
C THR A 218 -7.74 24.10 -20.62
N GLY A 219 -6.54 24.64 -20.82
CA GLY A 219 -5.36 24.24 -20.01
C GLY A 219 -4.92 22.78 -20.20
N ASN A 220 -5.45 22.09 -21.21
CA ASN A 220 -5.18 20.70 -21.56
C ASN A 220 -5.46 19.68 -20.43
N CYS A 221 -6.45 19.97 -19.58
CA CYS A 221 -6.93 19.01 -18.59
C CYS A 221 -7.60 17.78 -19.25
N SER A 222 -7.69 16.62 -18.60
CA SER A 222 -7.14 16.31 -17.27
C SER A 222 -5.85 15.50 -17.33
N GLU A 223 -5.39 15.07 -18.51
CA GLU A 223 -4.12 14.34 -18.64
C GLU A 223 -2.90 15.24 -18.42
N PHE A 224 -2.92 16.45 -18.99
CA PHE A 224 -1.74 17.31 -19.10
C PHE A 224 -1.81 18.57 -18.25
N CYS A 225 -2.77 18.66 -17.33
CA CYS A 225 -2.88 19.79 -16.41
C CYS A 225 -2.55 19.40 -14.97
N VAL A 226 -2.01 20.36 -14.23
CA VAL A 226 -1.59 20.19 -12.85
C VAL A 226 -2.70 20.68 -11.94
N LEU A 227 -3.36 19.76 -11.23
CA LEU A 227 -4.38 20.08 -10.23
C LEU A 227 -3.97 19.56 -8.84
N LEU A 228 -4.37 20.31 -7.81
CA LEU A 228 -4.25 19.88 -6.42
C LEU A 228 -5.34 18.87 -6.08
N ASN A 229 -4.98 17.72 -5.52
CA ASN A 229 -5.92 16.78 -4.92
C ASN A 229 -5.81 16.85 -3.40
N SER A 230 -6.93 16.64 -2.70
CA SER A 230 -6.98 16.70 -1.23
C SER A 230 -7.85 15.60 -0.65
N ILE A 231 -7.42 15.06 0.50
CA ILE A 231 -8.25 14.21 1.36
C ILE A 231 -8.58 15.01 2.61
N VAL A 232 -9.88 15.09 2.91
CA VAL A 232 -10.41 15.66 4.15
C VAL A 232 -10.86 14.51 5.04
N ALA A 233 -10.38 14.50 6.29
CA ALA A 233 -10.78 13.54 7.30
C ALA A 233 -11.15 14.30 8.59
N GLY A 234 -12.46 14.38 8.87
CA GLY A 234 -12.96 15.25 9.94
C GLY A 234 -12.63 16.71 9.64
N ASN A 235 -11.78 17.33 10.47
CA ASN A 235 -11.36 18.73 10.31
C ASN A 235 -9.99 18.88 9.61
N ASP A 236 -9.27 17.78 9.41
CA ASP A 236 -7.94 17.82 8.82
C ASP A 236 -8.02 17.67 7.31
N THR A 237 -7.16 18.42 6.60
CA THR A 237 -7.01 18.33 5.14
C THR A 237 -5.55 18.07 4.80
N THR A 238 -5.29 17.00 4.05
CA THR A 238 -4.00 16.74 3.43
C THR A 238 -4.13 16.93 1.93
N SER A 239 -3.16 17.59 1.29
CA SER A 239 -3.20 17.87 -0.14
C SER A 239 -1.88 17.54 -0.82
N HIS A 240 -1.94 17.19 -2.10
CA HIS A 240 -0.77 17.02 -2.94
C HIS A 240 -1.06 17.44 -4.39
N ILE A 241 0.00 17.79 -5.11
CA ILE A 241 -0.07 17.97 -6.56
C ILE A 241 0.03 16.60 -7.21
N LEU A 242 -0.98 16.22 -8.01
CA LEU A 242 -0.94 14.96 -8.74
C LEU A 242 -0.25 15.17 -10.08
N TRP A 243 1.07 14.97 -10.10
CA TRP A 243 1.89 15.13 -11.29
C TRP A 243 3.07 14.16 -11.29
N LYS A 244 3.32 13.50 -12.42
CA LYS A 244 4.38 12.47 -12.53
C LYS A 244 5.31 12.78 -13.70
N GLN A 245 6.61 12.86 -13.42
CA GLN A 245 7.66 13.03 -14.42
C GLN A 245 8.00 11.68 -15.07
N CYS A 246 8.06 11.63 -16.40
CA CYS A 246 8.13 10.36 -17.15
C CYS A 246 9.46 10.13 -17.89
N ASN A 247 10.37 11.10 -17.87
CA ASN A 247 11.65 11.04 -18.57
C ASN A 247 12.61 9.95 -18.04
N LEU A 248 12.41 9.46 -16.81
CA LEU A 248 13.18 8.38 -16.20
C LEU A 248 12.42 7.05 -16.14
N ASN A 249 11.54 6.80 -17.11
CA ASN A 249 10.72 5.60 -17.11
C ASN A 249 11.57 4.32 -17.30
N PRO A 250 11.53 3.35 -16.37
CA PRO A 250 12.28 2.09 -16.51
C PRO A 250 11.83 1.21 -17.68
N CYS A 251 10.59 1.37 -18.14
CA CYS A 251 10.07 0.78 -19.36
C CYS A 251 10.44 1.69 -20.55
N SER A 252 11.72 1.85 -20.85
CA SER A 252 12.19 2.68 -21.97
C SER A 252 13.27 1.95 -22.78
N PRO A 253 13.49 2.33 -24.07
CA PRO A 253 12.70 3.29 -24.83
C PRO A 253 11.28 2.78 -25.15
N GLN A 254 10.36 3.70 -25.41
CA GLN A 254 9.03 3.41 -25.96
C GLN A 254 8.82 4.18 -27.26
N GLY A 255 7.84 3.78 -28.05
CA GLY A 255 7.31 4.64 -29.11
C GLY A 255 6.57 5.86 -28.54
N GLY A 256 5.98 6.68 -29.41
CA GLY A 256 5.08 7.76 -29.00
C GLY A 256 5.70 8.82 -28.09
N THR A 257 4.86 9.46 -27.28
CA THR A 257 5.21 10.66 -26.50
C THR A 257 5.42 10.37 -25.02
N TRP A 258 6.00 9.22 -24.68
CA TRP A 258 6.12 8.69 -23.30
C TRP A 258 6.90 9.56 -22.31
N GLN A 259 7.71 10.50 -22.79
CA GLN A 259 8.65 11.27 -21.96
C GLN A 259 8.00 12.43 -21.19
N TYR A 260 6.85 12.92 -21.65
CA TYR A 260 6.19 14.08 -21.04
C TYR A 260 5.49 13.71 -19.74
N ALA A 261 5.40 14.67 -18.81
CA ALA A 261 4.73 14.47 -17.54
C ALA A 261 3.20 14.49 -17.69
N ARG A 262 2.51 13.70 -16.87
CA ARG A 262 1.03 13.61 -16.82
C ARG A 262 0.51 13.68 -15.39
N ALA A 263 -0.80 13.88 -15.26
CA ALA A 263 -1.52 13.92 -13.99
C ALA A 263 -1.60 12.54 -13.31
N GLY A 264 -0.52 12.16 -12.63
CA GLY A 264 -0.45 10.99 -11.73
C GLY A 264 0.04 9.69 -12.37
N TRP A 265 0.39 9.69 -13.65
CA TRP A 265 0.79 8.48 -14.37
C TRP A 265 1.83 8.76 -15.47
N CYS A 266 2.38 7.69 -16.04
CA CYS A 266 3.25 7.72 -17.21
C CYS A 266 2.90 6.52 -18.11
N PRO A 267 2.95 6.65 -19.44
CA PRO A 267 2.89 5.51 -20.35
C PRO A 267 3.95 4.48 -19.99
N GLY A 268 3.60 3.20 -19.92
CA GLY A 268 4.53 2.13 -19.52
C GLY A 268 4.95 2.18 -18.06
N SER A 269 4.05 2.51 -17.14
CA SER A 269 4.33 2.56 -15.71
C SER A 269 3.15 2.04 -14.89
N GLY A 270 3.46 1.48 -13.72
CA GLY A 270 2.49 1.37 -12.64
C GLY A 270 2.11 2.74 -12.08
N VAL A 271 0.86 2.89 -11.67
CA VAL A 271 0.33 4.06 -10.96
C VAL A 271 0.55 3.82 -9.47
N SER A 272 1.27 4.72 -8.83
CA SER A 272 1.52 4.66 -7.39
C SER A 272 0.33 5.27 -6.66
N PRO A 273 -0.35 4.53 -5.76
CA PRO A 273 -1.40 5.10 -4.94
C PRO A 273 -0.85 6.19 -4.02
N TRP A 274 -1.68 7.16 -3.69
CA TRP A 274 -1.43 8.13 -2.64
C TRP A 274 -1.92 7.59 -1.30
N ASP A 275 -0.98 7.26 -0.43
CA ASP A 275 -1.23 6.74 0.91
C ASP A 275 -1.22 7.90 1.92
N VAL A 276 -2.37 8.14 2.56
CA VAL A 276 -2.56 9.19 3.58
C VAL A 276 -2.91 8.53 4.90
N GLU A 277 -2.01 8.63 5.88
CA GLU A 277 -2.32 8.21 7.24
C GLU A 277 -3.21 9.25 7.92
N ILE A 278 -4.42 8.85 8.31
CA ILE A 278 -5.43 9.73 8.93
C ILE A 278 -5.70 9.39 10.39
N THR A 279 -4.84 8.56 11.01
CA THR A 279 -5.02 8.06 12.38
C THR A 279 -5.31 9.17 13.39
N ASN A 280 -4.62 10.31 13.29
CA ASN A 280 -4.78 11.42 14.23
C ASN A 280 -5.96 12.34 13.88
N SER A 281 -6.55 12.18 12.69
CA SER A 281 -7.65 12.98 12.17
C SER A 281 -9.02 12.35 12.44
N VAL A 282 -9.04 11.12 12.95
CA VAL A 282 -10.26 10.35 13.19
C VAL A 282 -10.22 9.63 14.54
N THR A 283 -11.38 9.34 15.11
CA THR A 283 -11.49 8.66 16.41
C THR A 283 -12.14 7.29 16.24
N PRO A 284 -11.49 6.19 16.65
CA PRO A 284 -12.10 4.86 16.67
C PRO A 284 -13.43 4.84 17.43
N GLY A 285 -14.44 4.20 16.84
CA GLY A 285 -15.81 4.14 17.34
C GLY A 285 -16.67 5.37 17.07
N GLN A 286 -16.12 6.43 16.46
CA GLN A 286 -16.89 7.62 16.07
C GLN A 286 -17.06 7.71 14.55
N THR A 287 -18.08 8.43 14.12
CA THR A 287 -18.28 8.78 12.71
C THR A 287 -17.25 9.81 12.27
N ALA A 288 -16.54 9.52 11.18
CA ALA A 288 -15.67 10.46 10.48
C ALA A 288 -16.29 10.80 9.12
N ASN A 289 -16.31 12.09 8.79
CA ASN A 289 -16.66 12.56 7.45
C ASN A 289 -15.39 12.56 6.59
N LEU A 290 -15.40 11.79 5.50
CA LEU A 290 -14.29 11.66 4.56
C LEU A 290 -14.68 12.28 3.20
N LYS A 291 -13.77 13.09 2.63
CA LYS A 291 -13.94 13.70 1.30
C LYS A 291 -12.67 13.54 0.49
N PHE A 292 -12.82 13.30 -0.81
CA PHE A 292 -11.74 13.44 -1.78
C PHE A 292 -12.09 14.59 -2.72
N LEU A 293 -11.24 15.61 -2.72
CA LEU A 293 -11.44 16.85 -3.48
C LEU A 293 -10.39 16.93 -4.58
N ILE A 294 -10.83 17.30 -5.77
CA ILE A 294 -9.94 17.68 -6.89
C ILE A 294 -10.13 19.19 -7.07
N GLN A 295 -9.03 19.93 -7.23
CA GLN A 295 -9.06 21.37 -7.46
C GLN A 295 -10.10 21.71 -8.55
N PRO A 296 -11.06 22.61 -8.27
CA PRO A 296 -12.05 23.00 -9.25
C PRO A 296 -11.40 23.52 -10.53
N TYR A 297 -11.95 23.09 -11.64
CA TYR A 297 -11.52 23.42 -12.99
C TYR A 297 -12.75 23.71 -13.84
N PHE A 298 -12.62 24.63 -14.80
CA PHE A 298 -13.66 24.97 -15.77
C PHE A 298 -13.11 24.76 -17.18
N ASN A 299 -13.79 23.95 -17.98
CA ASN A 299 -13.42 23.68 -19.36
C ASN A 299 -14.22 24.57 -20.31
N GLU A 300 -13.65 25.67 -20.78
CA GLU A 300 -14.27 26.52 -21.80
C GLU A 300 -14.49 25.77 -23.12
N CYS A 301 -13.58 24.86 -23.47
CA CYS A 301 -13.59 24.10 -24.72
C CYS A 301 -14.41 22.81 -24.58
N ARG A 302 -15.74 22.93 -24.53
CA ARG A 302 -16.65 21.78 -24.43
C ARG A 302 -17.93 21.96 -25.24
N PRO A 303 -18.60 20.87 -25.68
CA PRO A 303 -19.75 20.95 -26.58
C PRO A 303 -20.94 21.74 -26.02
N ASN A 304 -21.15 21.66 -24.70
CA ASN A 304 -22.32 22.23 -24.02
C ASN A 304 -22.05 23.62 -23.42
N ASN A 305 -20.89 24.24 -23.68
CA ASN A 305 -20.61 25.60 -23.25
C ASN A 305 -21.10 26.59 -24.31
N PRO A 306 -22.11 27.44 -24.02
CA PRO A 306 -22.64 28.40 -25.00
C PRO A 306 -21.61 29.44 -25.45
N ASN A 307 -20.55 29.63 -24.66
CA ASN A 307 -19.44 30.53 -25.01
C ASN A 307 -18.35 29.85 -25.84
N CYS A 308 -18.44 28.54 -26.12
CA CYS A 308 -17.48 27.87 -26.97
C CYS A 308 -17.83 28.08 -28.45
N THR A 309 -16.93 28.72 -29.19
CA THR A 309 -17.02 28.88 -30.65
C THR A 309 -15.76 28.33 -31.32
N THR A 310 -15.92 27.24 -32.09
CA THR A 310 -14.82 26.58 -32.83
C THR A 310 -14.09 27.55 -33.73
N GLY A 311 -12.76 27.58 -33.65
CA GLY A 311 -11.89 28.48 -34.41
C GLY A 311 -11.82 29.91 -33.86
N VAL A 312 -12.57 30.24 -32.79
CA VAL A 312 -12.59 31.57 -32.17
C VAL A 312 -12.13 31.50 -30.72
N THR A 313 -12.89 30.82 -29.85
CA THR A 313 -12.53 30.68 -28.43
C THR A 313 -11.69 29.43 -28.19
N CYS A 314 -11.96 28.36 -28.95
CA CYS A 314 -11.30 27.06 -28.84
C CYS A 314 -11.01 26.51 -30.24
N THR A 315 -9.95 25.72 -30.38
CA THR A 315 -9.63 25.06 -31.65
C THR A 315 -10.75 24.13 -32.11
N ASP A 316 -11.35 23.39 -31.18
CA ASP A 316 -12.53 22.55 -31.38
C ASP A 316 -13.41 22.65 -30.14
N CYS A 317 -14.72 22.79 -30.31
CA CYS A 317 -15.68 22.75 -29.21
C CYS A 317 -16.28 21.35 -29.03
N ASN A 318 -16.21 20.50 -30.04
CA ASN A 318 -16.76 19.15 -29.99
C ASN A 318 -15.69 18.15 -29.58
N TYR A 319 -16.06 17.19 -28.75
CA TYR A 319 -15.20 16.05 -28.49
C TYR A 319 -15.19 15.12 -29.71
N ASN A 320 -13.99 14.74 -30.14
CA ASN A 320 -13.75 14.00 -31.39
C ASN A 320 -13.00 12.68 -31.17
N SER A 321 -12.84 12.25 -29.91
CA SER A 321 -12.19 10.98 -29.52
C SER A 321 -10.73 10.83 -29.96
N THR A 322 -10.11 11.89 -30.49
CA THR A 322 -8.71 11.89 -30.91
C THR A 322 -7.99 13.01 -30.17
N GLY A 323 -7.85 14.19 -30.76
CA GLY A 323 -7.13 15.33 -30.19
C GLY A 323 -7.95 16.19 -29.22
N HIS A 324 -9.26 15.97 -29.13
CA HIS A 324 -10.13 16.66 -28.18
C HIS A 324 -11.11 15.67 -27.54
N THR A 325 -10.96 15.43 -26.24
CA THR A 325 -11.70 14.40 -25.50
C THR A 325 -12.09 14.90 -24.13
N GLU A 326 -13.24 14.45 -23.61
CA GLU A 326 -13.77 14.92 -22.33
C GLU A 326 -12.77 14.72 -21.18
N PRO A 327 -12.47 15.78 -20.41
CA PRO A 327 -11.57 15.69 -19.28
C PRO A 327 -12.22 14.89 -18.14
N ASN A 328 -11.55 13.81 -17.72
CA ASN A 328 -12.07 12.91 -16.70
C ASN A 328 -10.97 12.39 -15.77
N TRP A 329 -11.39 11.90 -14.60
CA TRP A 329 -10.52 11.27 -13.61
C TRP A 329 -10.96 9.83 -13.35
N LYS A 330 -9.98 8.93 -13.20
CA LYS A 330 -10.22 7.57 -12.70
C LYS A 330 -9.79 7.53 -11.24
N VAL A 331 -10.74 7.41 -10.32
CA VAL A 331 -10.52 7.50 -8.87
C VAL A 331 -10.96 6.21 -8.20
N GLN A 332 -10.01 5.54 -7.56
CA GLN A 332 -10.26 4.40 -6.68
C GLN A 332 -9.71 4.75 -5.30
N GLY A 333 -10.58 4.78 -4.29
CA GLY A 333 -10.24 5.15 -2.93
C GLY A 333 -10.66 4.07 -1.95
N GLN A 334 -9.81 3.75 -1.00
CA GLN A 334 -10.04 2.71 0.01
C GLN A 334 -9.58 3.21 1.39
N LEU A 335 -10.19 2.66 2.43
CA LEU A 335 -9.83 2.90 3.82
C LEU A 335 -9.32 1.60 4.44
N ILE A 336 -8.10 1.63 4.96
CA ILE A 336 -7.38 0.48 5.50
C ILE A 336 -7.24 0.67 7.01
N TYR A 337 -7.69 -0.33 7.76
CA TYR A 337 -7.55 -0.37 9.21
C TYR A 337 -6.45 -1.35 9.61
N TYR A 338 -5.60 -0.91 10.52
CA TYR A 338 -4.53 -1.70 11.08
C TYR A 338 -4.78 -1.94 12.56
N LYS A 339 -4.39 -3.12 13.01
CA LYS A 339 -4.27 -3.49 14.42
C LYS A 339 -2.78 -3.59 14.77
N ILE A 340 -2.45 -3.42 16.05
CA ILE A 340 -1.12 -3.82 16.53
C ILE A 340 -1.06 -5.32 16.40
N ASN A 341 -0.07 -5.79 15.65
CA ASN A 341 0.36 -7.16 15.72
C ASN A 341 1.41 -7.21 16.84
N PRO A 342 1.13 -7.84 17.97
CA PRO A 342 2.09 -7.86 19.06
C PRO A 342 3.22 -8.82 18.66
N ILE A 343 4.25 -8.31 18.00
CA ILE A 343 5.42 -9.09 17.61
C ILE A 343 6.06 -9.66 18.88
N GLY A 344 6.14 -11.00 18.95
CA GLY A 344 6.66 -11.71 20.11
C GLY A 344 5.84 -11.51 21.38
N ILE A 345 4.55 -11.12 21.29
CA ILE A 345 3.66 -11.04 22.45
C ILE A 345 2.35 -11.79 22.17
N ASN A 346 2.22 -13.03 22.62
CA ASN A 346 0.94 -13.73 22.51
C ASN A 346 -0.06 -13.12 23.49
N ASN A 347 -1.04 -12.36 22.98
CA ASN A 347 -2.15 -11.87 23.78
C ASN A 347 -3.12 -13.04 24.03
N GLN A 348 -3.14 -13.57 25.24
CA GLN A 348 -3.88 -14.80 25.54
C GLN A 348 -5.37 -14.57 25.85
N SER A 349 -5.80 -13.33 26.10
CA SER A 349 -7.23 -13.02 26.33
C SER A 349 -7.55 -11.54 26.12
N THR A 350 -8.83 -11.26 25.84
CA THR A 350 -9.41 -9.90 25.79
C THR A 350 -9.95 -9.45 27.15
N GLU A 351 -9.75 -10.22 28.22
CA GLU A 351 -10.17 -9.83 29.56
C GLU A 351 -9.23 -8.75 30.09
N VAL A 352 -9.80 -7.59 30.45
CA VAL A 352 -9.05 -6.50 31.06
C VAL A 352 -8.68 -6.90 32.49
N PRO A 353 -7.39 -7.11 32.80
CA PRO A 353 -6.95 -7.49 34.14
C PRO A 353 -7.25 -6.36 35.13
N SER A 354 -7.66 -6.71 36.35
CA SER A 354 -7.94 -5.72 37.40
C SER A 354 -6.70 -5.01 37.94
N SER A 355 -5.49 -5.54 37.64
CA SER A 355 -4.23 -4.93 38.04
C SER A 355 -3.06 -5.28 37.12
N PHE A 356 -2.06 -4.40 37.11
CA PHE A 356 -0.73 -4.69 36.57
C PHE A 356 -0.03 -5.79 37.37
N LYS A 357 0.54 -6.79 36.67
CA LYS A 357 1.33 -7.87 37.26
C LYS A 357 2.43 -8.31 36.29
N LEU A 358 3.65 -8.49 36.80
CA LEU A 358 4.74 -9.18 36.09
C LEU A 358 4.85 -10.62 36.62
N GLU A 359 4.75 -11.60 35.74
CA GLU A 359 4.83 -13.00 36.09
C GLU A 359 6.27 -13.51 36.12
N GLN A 360 6.47 -14.63 36.81
CA GLN A 360 7.73 -15.34 36.75
C GLN A 360 7.87 -15.99 35.38
N ASN A 361 9.04 -15.84 34.76
CA ASN A 361 9.31 -16.45 33.47
C ASN A 361 9.20 -17.98 33.57
N TYR A 362 8.71 -18.64 32.53
CA TYR A 362 8.58 -20.09 32.47
C TYR A 362 9.08 -20.64 31.14
N PRO A 363 9.92 -21.70 31.15
CA PRO A 363 10.53 -22.33 32.32
C PRO A 363 11.52 -21.40 33.06
N ASN A 364 11.80 -21.66 34.34
CA ASN A 364 12.89 -21.02 35.07
C ASN A 364 13.43 -21.98 36.15
N PRO A 365 14.68 -22.48 36.04
CA PRO A 365 15.68 -22.15 35.02
C PRO A 365 15.28 -22.54 33.58
N PHE A 366 15.88 -21.92 32.57
CA PHE A 366 15.56 -22.12 31.16
C PHE A 366 16.79 -22.44 30.30
N ASN A 367 16.60 -23.11 29.16
CA ASN A 367 17.66 -23.44 28.19
C ASN A 367 17.11 -23.59 26.74
N PRO A 368 17.54 -22.74 25.78
CA PRO A 368 17.88 -21.34 25.96
C PRO A 368 16.63 -20.44 25.94
N ASN A 369 15.42 -21.00 25.79
CA ASN A 369 14.20 -20.22 25.60
C ASN A 369 13.33 -20.20 26.87
N THR A 370 12.73 -19.05 27.16
CA THR A 370 11.70 -18.87 28.18
C THR A 370 10.66 -17.88 27.69
N SER A 371 9.49 -17.87 28.32
CA SER A 371 8.52 -16.78 28.13
C SER A 371 8.32 -15.97 29.42
N ILE A 372 8.07 -14.67 29.28
CA ILE A 372 7.79 -13.71 30.35
C ILE A 372 6.35 -13.21 30.20
N GLY A 373 5.50 -13.51 31.18
CA GLY A 373 4.11 -13.04 31.22
C GLY A 373 3.97 -11.70 31.95
N PHE A 374 3.07 -10.82 31.51
CA PHE A 374 2.62 -9.66 32.28
C PHE A 374 1.21 -9.20 31.90
N SER A 375 0.53 -8.49 32.80
CA SER A 375 -0.81 -7.94 32.59
C SER A 375 -0.83 -6.41 32.65
N LEU A 376 -1.67 -5.78 31.84
CA LEU A 376 -1.91 -4.34 31.82
C LEU A 376 -3.38 -4.04 32.11
N GLU A 377 -3.65 -3.29 33.17
CA GLU A 377 -5.01 -2.85 33.55
C GLU A 377 -5.58 -1.75 32.63
N LYS A 378 -4.72 -0.99 31.97
CA LYS A 378 -5.07 0.13 31.09
C LYS A 378 -3.99 0.33 30.03
N ASN A 379 -4.35 1.03 28.95
CA ASN A 379 -3.40 1.42 27.92
C ASN A 379 -2.24 2.22 28.54
N SER A 380 -1.00 1.83 28.26
CA SER A 380 0.18 2.41 28.90
C SER A 380 1.44 2.25 28.06
N ASN A 381 2.40 3.15 28.25
CA ASN A 381 3.76 2.95 27.77
C ASN A 381 4.46 1.88 28.61
N VAL A 382 4.93 0.82 27.96
CA VAL A 382 5.59 -0.34 28.57
C VAL A 382 7.04 -0.37 28.16
N LYS A 383 7.94 -0.49 29.14
CA LYS A 383 9.35 -0.81 28.91
C LYS A 383 9.71 -2.10 29.62
N LEU A 384 9.98 -3.16 28.88
CA LEU A 384 10.47 -4.43 29.41
C LEU A 384 11.93 -4.61 28.97
N LYS A 385 12.83 -4.68 29.96
CA LYS A 385 14.28 -4.72 29.76
C LYS A 385 14.87 -5.90 30.52
N VAL A 386 15.94 -6.47 29.98
CA VAL A 386 16.72 -7.55 30.59
C VAL A 386 18.10 -7.03 30.95
N PHE A 387 18.57 -7.38 32.14
CA PHE A 387 19.85 -6.99 32.72
C PHE A 387 20.65 -8.22 33.15
N ASP A 388 21.97 -8.13 33.05
CA ASP A 388 22.88 -9.12 33.63
C ASP A 388 23.01 -8.98 35.17
N ALA A 389 23.75 -9.88 35.80
CA ALA A 389 23.98 -9.85 37.25
C ALA A 389 24.77 -8.61 37.74
N LYS A 390 25.40 -7.85 36.84
CA LYS A 390 26.11 -6.59 37.17
C LYS A 390 25.20 -5.36 37.00
N GLY A 391 23.96 -5.56 36.55
CA GLY A 391 23.01 -4.48 36.27
C GLY A 391 23.18 -3.84 34.89
N SER A 392 23.98 -4.44 33.99
CA SER A 392 24.14 -3.96 32.62
C SER A 392 22.90 -4.33 31.80
N LEU A 393 22.34 -3.39 31.05
CA LEU A 393 21.24 -3.66 30.11
C LEU A 393 21.75 -4.56 28.98
N VAL A 394 21.17 -5.75 28.82
CA VAL A 394 21.57 -6.72 27.79
C VAL A 394 20.55 -6.88 26.67
N LYS A 395 19.27 -6.58 26.92
CA LYS A 395 18.22 -6.61 25.89
C LYS A 395 17.05 -5.71 26.26
N VAL A 396 16.50 -5.01 25.27
CA VAL A 396 15.15 -4.40 25.37
C VAL A 396 14.18 -5.34 24.66
N LEU A 397 13.17 -5.82 25.38
CA LEU A 397 12.12 -6.71 24.86
C LEU A 397 10.89 -5.92 24.42
N VAL A 398 10.56 -4.84 25.15
CA VAL A 398 9.45 -3.93 24.84
C VAL A 398 9.90 -2.52 25.15
N ASP A 399 9.61 -1.59 24.24
CA ASP A 399 9.63 -0.15 24.49
C ASP A 399 8.58 0.53 23.59
N LYS A 400 7.30 0.41 23.97
CA LYS A 400 6.17 0.90 23.16
C LYS A 400 4.91 1.13 23.99
N HIS A 401 3.97 1.87 23.42
CA HIS A 401 2.60 1.96 23.93
C HIS A 401 1.85 0.65 23.67
N MET A 402 1.22 0.08 24.70
CA MET A 402 0.44 -1.16 24.64
C MET A 402 -0.96 -0.96 25.22
N LEU A 403 -1.93 -1.72 24.73
CA LEU A 403 -3.31 -1.68 25.22
C LEU A 403 -3.45 -2.47 26.54
N ALA A 404 -4.58 -2.34 27.23
CA ALA A 404 -4.91 -3.24 28.33
C ALA A 404 -5.00 -4.69 27.85
N GLY A 405 -4.52 -5.65 28.65
CA GLY A 405 -4.55 -7.07 28.28
C GLY A 405 -3.47 -7.91 28.97
N ILE A 406 -3.42 -9.20 28.63
CA ILE A 406 -2.45 -10.18 29.15
C ILE A 406 -1.47 -10.56 28.05
N TYR A 407 -0.20 -10.37 28.33
CA TYR A 407 0.88 -10.43 27.36
C TYR A 407 1.89 -11.51 27.74
N LYS A 408 2.41 -12.24 26.76
CA LYS A 408 3.47 -13.24 26.96
C LYS A 408 4.57 -13.07 25.93
N ILE A 409 5.79 -12.79 26.39
CA ILE A 409 6.95 -12.47 25.56
C ILE A 409 8.00 -13.56 25.61
N ASP A 410 8.42 -14.03 24.45
CA ASP A 410 9.52 -14.99 24.37
C ASP A 410 10.88 -14.30 24.47
N PHE A 411 11.77 -14.91 25.24
CA PHE A 411 13.17 -14.51 25.39
C PHE A 411 14.08 -15.67 25.02
N ASP A 412 14.92 -15.43 24.01
CA ASP A 412 15.95 -16.37 23.56
C ASP A 412 17.30 -16.01 24.17
N GLY A 413 17.77 -16.92 25.03
CA GLY A 413 19.04 -16.89 25.75
C GLY A 413 20.26 -17.36 24.94
N GLN A 414 20.12 -17.79 23.68
CA GLN A 414 21.18 -18.51 22.96
C GLN A 414 22.50 -17.74 22.88
N ASN A 415 22.42 -16.42 22.72
CA ASN A 415 23.60 -15.52 22.62
C ASN A 415 24.11 -15.00 23.97
N PHE A 416 23.57 -15.48 25.09
CA PHE A 416 23.95 -15.08 26.44
C PHE A 416 24.68 -16.22 27.17
N THR A 417 25.48 -15.89 28.19
CA THR A 417 26.21 -16.87 29.01
C THR A 417 25.28 -17.45 30.08
N SER A 418 25.50 -18.70 30.49
CA SER A 418 24.76 -19.27 31.64
C SER A 418 24.95 -18.40 32.88
N GLY A 419 23.88 -18.19 33.64
CA GLY A 419 23.91 -17.31 34.79
C GLY A 419 22.57 -16.70 35.16
N VAL A 420 22.63 -15.77 36.11
CA VAL A 420 21.48 -15.05 36.62
C VAL A 420 21.27 -13.77 35.82
N TYR A 421 20.02 -13.56 35.40
CA TYR A 421 19.56 -12.35 34.74
C TYR A 421 18.36 -11.77 35.49
N PHE A 422 18.11 -10.49 35.28
CA PHE A 422 16.94 -9.79 35.81
C PHE A 422 16.16 -9.20 34.67
N TYR A 423 14.84 -9.28 34.72
CA TYR A 423 13.99 -8.52 33.81
C TYR A 423 13.13 -7.56 34.62
N ASN A 424 13.08 -6.33 34.13
CA ASN A 424 12.37 -5.21 34.75
C ASN A 424 11.36 -4.66 33.76
N ILE A 425 10.14 -4.45 34.25
CA ILE A 425 9.08 -3.80 33.49
C ILE A 425 8.76 -2.44 34.13
N GLU A 426 8.64 -1.39 33.32
CA GLU A 426 8.22 -0.05 33.73
C GLU A 426 6.91 0.31 33.01
N ILE A 427 5.86 0.65 33.76
CA ILE A 427 4.53 0.98 33.24
C ILE A 427 3.94 2.13 34.06
N GLY A 428 3.68 3.27 33.41
CA GLY A 428 2.99 4.40 34.04
C GLY A 428 3.64 4.90 35.35
N GLY A 429 4.97 4.84 35.45
CA GLY A 429 5.75 5.22 36.64
C GLY A 429 5.91 4.13 37.72
N LYS A 430 5.25 2.98 37.57
CA LYS A 430 5.47 1.79 38.42
C LYS A 430 6.53 0.89 37.77
N SER A 431 7.28 0.15 38.57
CA SER A 431 8.20 -0.88 38.07
C SER A 431 8.13 -2.16 38.91
N ASP A 432 8.32 -3.31 38.26
CA ASP A 432 8.51 -4.62 38.91
C ASP A 432 9.71 -5.32 38.28
N THR A 433 10.44 -6.11 39.08
CA THR A 433 11.65 -6.81 38.65
C THR A 433 11.60 -8.26 39.12
N LYS A 434 11.96 -9.18 38.23
CA LYS A 434 12.04 -10.61 38.52
C LYS A 434 13.38 -11.18 38.08
N LYS A 435 13.73 -12.32 38.67
CA LYS A 435 14.99 -13.03 38.43
C LYS A 435 14.75 -14.26 37.56
N MET A 436 15.58 -14.44 36.55
CA MET A 436 15.63 -15.63 35.70
C MET A 436 17.02 -16.26 35.66
N VAL A 437 17.08 -17.58 35.44
CA VAL A 437 18.32 -18.35 35.43
C VAL A 437 18.46 -19.08 34.10
N LEU A 438 19.47 -18.71 33.31
CA LEU A 438 19.82 -19.38 32.06
C LEU A 438 20.79 -20.53 32.36
N LEU A 439 20.42 -21.75 31.98
CA LEU A 439 21.28 -22.93 31.94
C LEU A 439 21.69 -23.18 30.49
N LYS A 440 22.97 -23.46 30.26
CA LYS A 440 23.42 -24.06 28.99
C LYS A 440 23.88 -25.47 29.26
#